data_AF-A0A1Z9XG46-F1
#
_entry.id   AF-A0A1Z9XG46-F1
#
_cell.length_a   1.000
_cell.length_b   1.000
_cell.length_c   1.000
_cell.angle_alpha   90.00
_cell.angle_beta   90.00
_cell.angle_gamma   90.00
#
_symmetry.space_group_name_H-M   'P 1'
#
loop_
_entity.id
_entity.type
_entity.pdbx_description
1 polymer ?
#
loop_
_entity_poly.entity_id
_entity_poly.type
_entity_poly.pdbx_seq_one_letter_code
_entity_poly.pdbx_strand_id
1 'polypeptide(L)'
;MKKLFAYFFLCLSLIALAINISGLFFKLSPLEIREENLRFKNDQIYTYEDALENIHWSENDSKATYAQRLNATVAGRLAHVHWEKYAPAQFNQTVPVWENYILYLVGKFSNIPEFERYHFSDPYRSLERGIGICGDASMNLSKLLDNKEIANTIISFPGHVIVEVEIAENIKHVFDPDFNVILPYSIEEINTQPRLIIPFYEEKGYSQKEINNLVNKYELEFKRWQGVEHFITKKYYFEYASYYLIWILPFLFFFLFLKLRK
;
A
#
# COMPACT_ATOMS: atom_id res chain seq x y z
N MET A 1 -0.06 -22.65 40.53
CA MET A 1 -0.17 -21.40 39.74
C MET A 1 1.08 -21.09 38.91
N LYS A 2 2.29 -21.01 39.47
CA LYS A 2 3.53 -20.72 38.70
C LYS A 2 3.80 -21.69 37.53
N LYS A 3 3.67 -23.01 37.74
CA LYS A 3 3.81 -24.01 36.67
C LYS A 3 2.80 -23.81 35.55
N LEU A 4 1.52 -23.59 35.88
CA LEU A 4 0.47 -23.31 34.90
C LEU A 4 0.80 -22.07 34.06
N PHE A 5 1.28 -21.00 34.71
CA PHE A 5 1.69 -19.78 34.03
C PHE A 5 2.93 -19.98 33.14
N ALA A 6 3.88 -20.83 33.54
CA ALA A 6 5.02 -21.20 32.70
C ALA A 6 4.54 -21.93 31.44
N TYR A 7 3.67 -22.94 31.57
CA TYR A 7 3.14 -23.69 30.43
C TYR A 7 2.30 -22.82 29.49
N PHE A 8 1.59 -21.81 30.02
CA PHE A 8 0.90 -20.81 29.19
C PHE A 8 1.85 -20.10 28.21
N PHE A 9 3.04 -19.67 28.67
CA PHE A 9 4.04 -19.06 27.79
C PHE A 9 4.64 -20.04 26.78
N LEU A 10 4.80 -21.31 27.15
CA LEU A 10 5.22 -22.33 26.19
C LEU A 10 4.17 -22.48 25.07
N CYS A 11 2.89 -22.55 25.42
CA CYS A 11 1.81 -22.61 24.43
C CYS A 11 1.80 -21.36 23.53
N LEU A 12 1.90 -20.14 24.09
CA LEU A 12 1.98 -18.92 23.30
C LEU A 12 3.18 -18.91 22.34
N SER A 13 4.35 -19.36 22.80
CA SER A 13 5.55 -19.48 21.99
C SER A 13 5.33 -20.40 20.78
N LEU A 14 4.80 -21.60 21.02
CA LEU A 14 4.55 -22.58 19.97
C LEU A 14 3.47 -22.12 18.99
N ILE A 15 2.39 -21.51 19.49
CA ILE A 15 1.32 -20.98 18.64
C ILE A 15 1.85 -19.84 17.76
N ALA A 16 2.55 -18.86 18.34
CA ALA A 16 3.08 -17.72 17.58
C ALA A 16 4.12 -18.17 16.53
N LEU A 17 4.99 -19.13 16.88
CA LEU A 17 5.93 -19.70 15.92
C LEU A 17 5.23 -20.47 14.80
N ALA A 18 4.20 -21.27 15.13
CA ALA A 18 3.41 -22.00 14.15
C ALA A 18 2.70 -21.04 13.19
N ILE A 19 2.09 -19.96 13.69
CA ILE A 19 1.46 -18.92 12.86
C ILE A 19 2.47 -18.33 11.86
N ASN A 20 3.67 -17.94 12.32
CA ASN A 20 4.68 -17.36 11.42
C ASN A 20 5.15 -18.35 10.36
N ILE A 21 5.42 -19.59 10.75
CA ILE A 21 5.86 -20.63 9.80
C ILE A 21 4.77 -20.90 8.77
N SER A 22 3.51 -21.01 9.22
CA SER A 22 2.37 -21.17 8.31
C SER A 22 2.19 -19.98 7.38
N GLY A 23 2.45 -18.76 7.86
CA GLY A 23 2.41 -17.53 7.06
C GLY A 23 3.29 -17.56 5.83
N LEU A 24 4.43 -18.26 5.87
CA LEU A 24 5.31 -18.42 4.71
C LEU A 24 4.68 -19.18 3.52
N PHE A 25 3.55 -19.86 3.75
CA PHE A 25 2.86 -20.66 2.73
C PHE A 25 1.52 -20.06 2.30
N PHE A 26 1.03 -19.02 2.98
CA PHE A 26 -0.25 -18.39 2.67
C PHE A 26 -0.02 -17.09 1.91
N LYS A 27 -0.76 -16.92 0.81
CA LYS A 27 -0.77 -15.66 0.05
C LYS A 27 -1.50 -14.58 0.82
N LEU A 28 -1.03 -13.34 0.67
CA LEU A 28 -1.72 -12.17 1.21
C LEU A 28 -2.92 -11.73 0.35
N SER A 29 -2.91 -12.07 -0.94
CA SER A 29 -4.01 -11.76 -1.86
C SER A 29 -5.33 -12.37 -1.38
N PRO A 30 -6.46 -11.66 -1.50
CA PRO A 30 -7.77 -12.24 -1.21
C PRO A 30 -8.11 -13.34 -2.23
N LEU A 31 -8.91 -14.32 -1.79
CA LEU A 31 -9.21 -15.53 -2.57
C LEU A 31 -10.03 -15.25 -3.83
N GLU A 32 -10.94 -14.27 -3.79
CA GLU A 32 -11.82 -13.95 -4.91
C GLU A 32 -12.15 -12.45 -4.90
N ILE A 33 -11.94 -11.78 -6.04
CA ILE A 33 -12.39 -10.41 -6.31
C ILE A 33 -13.24 -10.49 -7.56
N ARG A 34 -14.49 -10.02 -7.48
CA ARG A 34 -15.44 -10.00 -8.59
C ARG A 34 -15.68 -8.57 -9.06
N GLU A 35 -16.14 -8.41 -10.29
CA GLU A 35 -16.42 -7.09 -10.88
C GLU A 35 -17.39 -6.25 -10.03
N GLU A 36 -18.40 -6.87 -9.41
CA GLU A 36 -19.35 -6.15 -8.54
C GLU A 36 -18.72 -5.60 -7.25
N ASN A 37 -17.51 -6.04 -6.91
CA ASN A 37 -16.76 -5.56 -5.75
C ASN A 37 -15.96 -4.29 -6.07
N LEU A 38 -15.73 -4.02 -7.36
CA LEU A 38 -14.77 -3.04 -7.84
C LEU A 38 -15.44 -1.70 -8.14
N ARG A 39 -14.70 -0.63 -7.84
CA ARG A 39 -15.06 0.76 -8.18
C ARG A 39 -14.83 1.03 -9.66
N PHE A 40 -13.73 0.51 -10.22
CA PHE A 40 -13.37 0.65 -11.62
C PHE A 40 -13.57 -0.66 -12.37
N LYS A 41 -13.75 -0.56 -13.69
CA LYS A 41 -13.80 -1.73 -14.57
C LYS A 41 -12.38 -2.11 -14.98
N ASN A 42 -12.15 -3.40 -15.20
CA ASN A 42 -10.86 -3.94 -15.66
C ASN A 42 -9.68 -3.65 -14.71
N ASP A 43 -9.94 -3.59 -13.40
CA ASP A 43 -8.89 -3.60 -12.38
C ASP A 43 -8.15 -4.96 -12.35
N GLN A 44 -6.93 -4.99 -11.80
CA GLN A 44 -6.09 -6.21 -11.68
C GLN A 44 -5.76 -6.89 -13.01
N ILE A 45 -5.24 -6.12 -13.97
CA ILE A 45 -4.72 -6.63 -15.25
C ILE A 45 -3.42 -7.43 -15.03
N TYR A 46 -2.66 -7.13 -13.99
CA TYR A 46 -1.40 -7.80 -13.65
C TYR A 46 -1.55 -8.76 -12.46
N THR A 47 -0.95 -9.95 -12.58
CA THR A 47 -0.67 -10.81 -11.43
C THR A 47 0.41 -10.20 -10.54
N TYR A 48 0.62 -10.75 -9.35
CA TYR A 48 1.72 -10.30 -8.49
C TYR A 48 3.07 -10.59 -9.14
N GLU A 49 3.21 -11.73 -9.80
CA GLU A 49 4.39 -12.14 -10.54
C GLU A 49 4.68 -11.19 -11.71
N ASP A 50 3.67 -10.82 -12.49
CA ASP A 50 3.81 -9.80 -13.56
C ASP A 50 4.23 -8.44 -12.97
N ALA A 51 3.68 -8.07 -11.81
CA ALA A 51 4.06 -6.83 -11.15
C ALA A 51 5.52 -6.83 -10.70
N LEU A 52 6.00 -7.95 -10.14
CA LEU A 52 7.40 -8.13 -9.77
C LEU A 52 8.32 -8.04 -11.00
N GLU A 53 7.94 -8.67 -12.11
CA GLU A 53 8.70 -8.58 -13.36
C GLU A 53 8.77 -7.14 -13.87
N ASN A 54 7.63 -6.44 -13.93
CA ASN A 54 7.57 -5.08 -14.45
C ASN A 54 8.29 -4.05 -13.58
N ILE A 55 8.41 -4.25 -12.27
CA ILE A 55 9.12 -3.30 -11.40
C ILE A 55 10.64 -3.48 -11.43
N HIS A 56 11.16 -4.52 -12.07
CA HIS A 56 12.60 -4.67 -12.25
C HIS A 56 13.14 -3.59 -13.18
N TRP A 57 14.31 -3.07 -12.83
CA TRP A 57 15.06 -2.13 -13.66
C TRP A 57 15.76 -2.89 -14.79
N SER A 58 15.69 -2.34 -16.01
CA SER A 58 16.35 -2.85 -17.21
C SER A 58 17.47 -1.89 -17.63
N GLU A 59 18.53 -2.41 -18.27
CA GLU A 59 19.65 -1.58 -18.75
C GLU A 59 19.23 -0.52 -19.77
N ASN A 60 18.09 -0.72 -20.45
CA ASN A 60 17.52 0.23 -21.41
C ASN A 60 16.61 1.29 -20.76
N ASP A 61 16.45 1.27 -19.43
CA ASP A 61 15.57 2.22 -18.75
C ASP A 61 16.20 3.61 -18.62
N SER A 62 15.39 4.61 -18.98
CA SER A 62 15.52 5.97 -18.45
C SER A 62 14.67 6.13 -17.20
N LYS A 63 14.94 7.17 -16.38
CA LYS A 63 14.07 7.52 -15.24
C LYS A 63 12.61 7.67 -15.67
N ALA A 64 12.37 8.34 -16.79
CA ALA A 64 11.04 8.56 -17.34
C ALA A 64 10.34 7.24 -17.72
N THR A 65 10.99 6.38 -18.51
CA THR A 65 10.38 5.11 -18.97
C THR A 65 10.15 4.15 -17.81
N TYR A 66 11.07 4.12 -16.83
CA TYR A 66 10.90 3.32 -15.63
C TYR A 66 9.74 3.82 -14.77
N ALA A 67 9.66 5.13 -14.50
CA ALA A 67 8.56 5.71 -13.72
C ALA A 67 7.19 5.50 -14.39
N GLN A 68 7.12 5.63 -15.71
CA GLN A 68 5.93 5.33 -16.51
C GLN A 68 5.50 3.87 -16.37
N ARG A 69 6.46 2.93 -16.45
CA ARG A 69 6.20 1.50 -16.24
C ARG A 69 5.70 1.24 -14.83
N LEU A 70 6.35 1.78 -13.80
CA LEU A 70 5.93 1.63 -12.41
C LEU A 70 4.49 2.12 -12.19
N ASN A 71 4.12 3.28 -12.75
CA ASN A 71 2.76 3.81 -12.65
C ASN A 71 1.73 2.85 -13.24
N ALA A 72 2.01 2.34 -14.44
CA ALA A 72 1.15 1.36 -15.10
C ALA A 72 1.08 0.05 -14.30
N THR A 73 2.20 -0.43 -13.76
CA THR A 73 2.25 -1.65 -12.95
C THR A 73 1.46 -1.53 -11.66
N VAL A 74 1.62 -0.43 -10.92
CA VAL A 74 0.86 -0.20 -9.69
C VAL A 74 -0.63 -0.14 -9.99
N ALA A 75 -1.04 0.68 -10.97
CA ALA A 75 -2.44 0.80 -11.35
C ALA A 75 -3.02 -0.53 -11.85
N GLY A 76 -2.28 -1.26 -12.68
CA GLY A 76 -2.71 -2.54 -13.22
C GLY A 76 -2.70 -3.68 -12.21
N ARG A 77 -1.97 -3.56 -11.09
CA ARG A 77 -1.93 -4.60 -10.05
C ARG A 77 -3.00 -4.40 -8.97
N LEU A 78 -3.40 -3.18 -8.68
CA LEU A 78 -4.36 -2.90 -7.61
C LEU A 78 -5.81 -3.05 -8.07
N ALA A 79 -6.61 -3.71 -7.23
CA ALA A 79 -8.07 -3.68 -7.31
C ALA A 79 -8.62 -2.61 -6.37
N HIS A 80 -9.46 -1.73 -6.92
CA HIS A 80 -10.15 -0.68 -6.21
C HIS A 80 -11.47 -1.21 -5.68
N VAL A 81 -11.43 -2.13 -4.72
CA VAL A 81 -12.65 -2.60 -4.05
C VAL A 81 -13.38 -1.42 -3.41
N HIS A 82 -14.72 -1.49 -3.33
CA HIS A 82 -15.49 -0.50 -2.57
C HIS A 82 -15.10 -0.51 -1.09
N TRP A 83 -14.14 0.36 -0.75
CA TRP A 83 -13.30 0.22 0.45
C TRP A 83 -14.08 0.08 1.75
N GLU A 84 -15.18 0.83 1.90
CA GLU A 84 -16.02 0.83 3.10
C GLU A 84 -17.26 -0.08 3.02
N LYS A 85 -17.64 -0.53 1.82
CA LYS A 85 -18.88 -1.31 1.59
C LYS A 85 -18.79 -2.72 2.16
N TYR A 86 -17.59 -3.30 2.15
CA TYR A 86 -17.35 -4.68 2.53
C TYR A 86 -16.70 -4.79 3.91
N ALA A 87 -16.88 -5.92 4.58
CA ALA A 87 -16.23 -6.20 5.85
C ALA A 87 -14.71 -6.26 5.64
N PRO A 88 -13.89 -5.64 6.52
CA PRO A 88 -12.44 -5.59 6.34
C PRO A 88 -11.74 -6.93 6.14
N ALA A 89 -12.25 -8.00 6.76
CA ALA A 89 -11.70 -9.34 6.64
C ALA A 89 -11.91 -9.98 5.25
N GLN A 90 -12.92 -9.55 4.49
CA GLN A 90 -13.28 -10.17 3.21
C GLN A 90 -12.16 -10.04 2.16
N PHE A 91 -11.49 -8.88 2.13
CA PHE A 91 -10.42 -8.60 1.18
C PHE A 91 -9.05 -8.46 1.85
N ASN A 92 -8.87 -9.04 3.04
CA ASN A 92 -7.64 -8.91 3.83
C ASN A 92 -7.23 -7.44 4.06
N GLN A 93 -8.22 -6.53 4.20
CA GLN A 93 -7.95 -5.15 4.60
C GLN A 93 -7.50 -5.13 6.07
N THR A 94 -8.13 -5.91 6.94
CA THR A 94 -7.50 -6.27 8.21
C THR A 94 -6.38 -7.25 7.91
N VAL A 95 -5.16 -6.94 8.36
CA VAL A 95 -3.99 -7.79 8.13
C VAL A 95 -4.28 -9.20 8.65
N PRO A 96 -4.17 -10.25 7.82
CA PRO A 96 -4.42 -11.61 8.28
C PRO A 96 -3.49 -12.04 9.41
N VAL A 97 -3.99 -12.92 10.30
CA VAL A 97 -3.21 -13.38 11.46
C VAL A 97 -1.91 -14.09 11.05
N TRP A 98 -1.91 -14.78 9.91
CA TRP A 98 -0.74 -15.47 9.37
C TRP A 98 0.28 -14.52 8.73
N GLU A 99 -0.13 -13.35 8.28
CA GLU A 99 0.78 -12.33 7.73
C GLU A 99 1.52 -11.60 8.85
N ASN A 100 0.76 -11.08 9.81
CA ASN A 100 1.33 -10.42 10.97
C ASN A 100 0.32 -10.41 12.13
N TYR A 101 0.51 -11.31 13.10
CA TYR A 101 -0.44 -11.43 14.23
C TYR A 101 -0.46 -10.18 15.13
N ILE A 102 0.59 -9.35 15.16
CA ILE A 102 0.57 -8.09 15.91
C ILE A 102 -0.39 -7.11 15.23
N LEU A 103 -0.23 -6.90 13.92
CA LEU A 103 -1.12 -6.03 13.14
C LEU A 103 -2.57 -6.56 13.15
N TYR A 104 -2.75 -7.87 13.05
CA TYR A 104 -4.07 -8.51 13.18
C TYR A 104 -4.74 -8.18 14.52
N LEU A 105 -4.02 -8.36 15.64
CA LEU A 105 -4.57 -8.10 16.98
C LEU A 105 -4.89 -6.60 17.15
N VAL A 106 -4.03 -5.71 16.69
CA VAL A 106 -4.30 -4.26 16.74
C VAL A 106 -5.52 -3.92 15.88
N GLY A 107 -5.59 -4.40 14.65
CA GLY A 107 -6.74 -4.18 13.76
C GLY A 107 -8.04 -4.74 14.30
N LYS A 108 -7.99 -5.83 15.07
CA LYS A 108 -9.19 -6.47 15.63
C LYS A 108 -9.70 -5.82 16.92
N PHE A 109 -8.80 -5.27 17.74
CA PHE A 109 -9.12 -4.91 19.12
C PHE A 109 -8.89 -3.44 19.48
N SER A 110 -8.19 -2.65 18.66
CA SER A 110 -7.88 -1.25 18.99
C SER A 110 -9.00 -0.25 18.69
N ASN A 111 -9.96 -0.61 17.82
CA ASN A 111 -10.95 0.31 17.22
C ASN A 111 -10.32 1.52 16.51
N ILE A 112 -9.10 1.37 16.00
CA ILE A 112 -8.41 2.38 15.19
C ILE A 112 -8.69 2.06 13.72
N PRO A 113 -9.47 2.88 12.99
CA PRO A 113 -9.91 2.58 11.62
C PRO A 113 -8.76 2.24 10.65
N GLU A 114 -7.62 2.89 10.82
CA GLU A 114 -6.41 2.69 9.99
C GLU A 114 -5.77 1.31 10.19
N PHE A 115 -6.04 0.64 11.32
CA PHE A 115 -5.62 -0.73 11.57
C PHE A 115 -6.68 -1.77 11.19
N GLU A 116 -7.96 -1.39 11.22
CA GLU A 116 -9.05 -2.23 10.72
C GLU A 116 -8.96 -2.41 9.20
N ARG A 117 -8.71 -1.31 8.47
CA ARG A 117 -8.50 -1.30 7.03
C ARG A 117 -7.08 -0.82 6.73
N TYR A 118 -6.15 -1.75 6.84
CA TYR A 118 -4.74 -1.48 6.84
C TYR A 118 -4.23 -1.09 5.44
N HIS A 119 -3.37 -0.08 5.39
CA HIS A 119 -2.65 0.32 4.17
C HIS A 119 -1.16 0.04 4.40
N PHE A 120 -0.59 -0.91 3.67
CA PHE A 120 0.81 -1.31 3.81
C PHE A 120 1.75 -0.20 3.33
N SER A 121 2.84 -0.02 4.06
CA SER A 121 3.95 0.86 3.66
C SER A 121 4.99 0.14 2.78
N ASP A 122 5.10 -1.18 2.95
CA ASP A 122 5.92 -2.04 2.10
C ASP A 122 5.25 -2.28 0.73
N PRO A 123 5.88 -1.87 -0.38
CA PRO A 123 5.24 -1.93 -1.69
C PRO A 123 5.02 -3.36 -2.17
N TYR A 124 5.90 -4.29 -1.80
CA TYR A 124 5.80 -5.69 -2.19
C TYR A 124 4.58 -6.35 -1.55
N ARG A 125 4.33 -6.12 -0.27
CA ARG A 125 3.12 -6.61 0.42
C ARG A 125 1.85 -5.95 -0.06
N SER A 126 1.88 -4.65 -0.33
CA SER A 126 0.73 -3.95 -0.89
C SER A 126 0.36 -4.51 -2.26
N LEU A 127 1.36 -4.73 -3.13
CA LEU A 127 1.19 -5.36 -4.43
C LEU A 127 0.82 -6.84 -4.32
N GLU A 128 1.36 -7.59 -3.36
CA GLU A 128 0.96 -8.98 -3.13
C GLU A 128 -0.52 -9.05 -2.72
N ARG A 129 -0.95 -8.21 -1.77
CA ARG A 129 -2.37 -8.11 -1.39
C ARG A 129 -3.22 -7.73 -2.59
N GLY A 130 -2.74 -6.78 -3.41
CA GLY A 130 -3.36 -6.45 -4.69
C GLY A 130 -4.66 -5.66 -4.58
N ILE A 131 -4.99 -5.11 -3.43
CA ILE A 131 -6.11 -4.17 -3.27
C ILE A 131 -5.60 -2.87 -2.68
N GLY A 132 -6.18 -1.75 -3.11
CA GLY A 132 -5.76 -0.44 -2.65
C GLY A 132 -6.65 0.68 -3.13
N ILE A 133 -6.39 1.86 -2.59
CA ILE A 133 -6.93 3.14 -3.04
C ILE A 133 -5.77 4.09 -3.36
N CYS A 134 -6.08 5.32 -3.77
CA CYS A 134 -5.09 6.34 -4.13
C CYS A 134 -3.91 6.50 -3.16
N GLY A 135 -4.15 6.35 -1.85
CA GLY A 135 -3.10 6.33 -0.83
C GLY A 135 -2.13 5.14 -0.98
N ASP A 136 -2.64 3.91 -1.12
CA ASP A 136 -1.81 2.73 -1.37
C ASP A 136 -1.06 2.84 -2.69
N ALA A 137 -1.75 3.25 -3.76
CA ALA A 137 -1.16 3.40 -5.08
C ALA A 137 0.01 4.40 -5.07
N SER A 138 -0.18 5.56 -4.44
CA SER A 138 0.85 6.59 -4.33
C SER A 138 2.02 6.16 -3.44
N MET A 139 1.76 5.48 -2.33
CA MET A 139 2.83 4.93 -1.49
C MET A 139 3.64 3.86 -2.22
N ASN A 140 2.98 2.98 -2.97
CA ASN A 140 3.64 1.96 -3.77
C ASN A 140 4.55 2.60 -4.83
N LEU A 141 4.02 3.53 -5.61
CA LEU A 141 4.79 4.23 -6.64
C LEU A 141 5.99 4.97 -6.03
N SER A 142 5.75 5.77 -4.98
CA SER A 142 6.81 6.54 -4.29
C SER A 142 7.92 5.62 -3.77
N LYS A 143 7.57 4.52 -3.08
CA LYS A 143 8.59 3.63 -2.52
C LYS A 143 9.39 2.87 -3.59
N LEU A 144 8.74 2.50 -4.70
CA LEU A 144 9.42 1.85 -5.83
C LEU A 144 10.36 2.81 -6.57
N LEU A 145 10.00 4.09 -6.68
CA LEU A 145 10.87 5.14 -7.21
C LEU A 145 12.06 5.41 -6.29
N ASP A 146 11.84 5.46 -4.98
CA ASP A 146 12.90 5.64 -3.97
C ASP A 146 13.95 4.52 -4.07
N ASN A 147 13.52 3.28 -4.30
CA ASN A 147 14.42 2.12 -4.47
C ASN A 147 15.39 2.25 -5.67
N LYS A 148 15.12 3.19 -6.59
CA LYS A 148 15.97 3.51 -7.75
C LYS A 148 16.49 4.95 -7.73
N GLU A 149 16.41 5.62 -6.59
CA GLU A 149 16.90 6.99 -6.40
C GLU A 149 16.29 7.98 -7.41
N ILE A 150 15.03 7.76 -7.80
CA ILE A 150 14.27 8.69 -8.63
C ILE A 150 13.55 9.65 -7.72
N ALA A 151 13.92 10.93 -7.81
CA ALA A 151 13.34 11.97 -6.97
C ALA A 151 11.83 12.08 -7.20
N ASN A 152 11.09 12.00 -6.11
CA ASN A 152 9.64 12.03 -6.12
C ASN A 152 9.10 12.69 -4.84
N THR A 153 7.83 13.10 -4.88
CA THR A 153 7.14 13.68 -3.72
C THR A 153 5.69 13.26 -3.76
N ILE A 154 5.21 12.66 -2.67
CA ILE A 154 3.78 12.35 -2.53
C ILE A 154 3.05 13.67 -2.32
N ILE A 155 1.98 13.90 -3.10
CA ILE A 155 1.09 15.03 -2.94
C ILE A 155 -0.26 14.53 -2.44
N SER A 156 -0.73 15.11 -1.33
CA SER A 156 -2.05 14.78 -0.78
C SER A 156 -2.99 15.98 -0.85
N PHE A 157 -4.12 15.80 -1.51
CA PHE A 157 -5.30 16.65 -1.46
C PHE A 157 -6.33 16.04 -0.51
N PRO A 158 -7.30 16.81 0.00
CA PRO A 158 -8.47 16.24 0.63
C PRO A 158 -9.18 15.23 -0.31
N GLY A 159 -9.06 13.94 0.00
CA GLY A 159 -9.70 12.85 -0.74
C GLY A 159 -8.99 12.42 -2.03
N HIS A 160 -7.76 12.83 -2.31
CA HIS A 160 -6.94 12.31 -3.42
C HIS A 160 -5.45 12.35 -3.11
N VAL A 161 -4.70 11.37 -3.58
CA VAL A 161 -3.25 11.27 -3.38
C VAL A 161 -2.61 10.87 -4.70
N ILE A 162 -1.53 11.55 -5.06
CA ILE A 162 -0.77 11.36 -6.30
C ILE A 162 0.73 11.52 -6.01
N VAL A 163 1.58 11.36 -7.03
CA VAL A 163 3.03 11.51 -6.90
C VAL A 163 3.57 12.47 -7.95
N GLU A 164 4.30 13.50 -7.53
CA GLU A 164 5.13 14.31 -8.42
C GLU A 164 6.49 13.62 -8.59
N VAL A 165 6.93 13.43 -9.84
CA VAL A 165 8.14 12.67 -10.19
C VAL A 165 9.05 13.51 -11.07
N GLU A 166 10.33 13.58 -10.72
CA GLU A 166 11.35 14.21 -11.57
C GLU A 166 11.82 13.22 -12.65
N ILE A 167 11.28 13.40 -13.86
CA ILE A 167 11.52 12.48 -14.98
C ILE A 167 12.81 12.78 -15.75
N ALA A 168 13.32 14.01 -15.63
CA ALA A 168 14.60 14.49 -16.14
C ALA A 168 15.02 15.72 -15.32
N GLU A 169 16.24 16.21 -15.50
CA GLU A 169 16.79 17.32 -14.71
C GLU A 169 15.86 18.55 -14.71
N ASN A 170 15.32 18.88 -13.54
CA ASN A 170 14.35 19.97 -13.33
C ASN A 170 13.03 19.84 -14.10
N ILE A 171 12.71 18.66 -14.65
CA ILE A 171 11.44 18.38 -15.33
C ILE A 171 10.60 17.45 -14.45
N LYS A 172 9.50 17.99 -13.94
CA LYS A 172 8.58 17.27 -13.06
C LYS A 172 7.25 17.01 -13.73
N HIS A 173 6.79 15.78 -13.65
CA HIS A 173 5.47 15.36 -14.07
C HIS A 173 4.68 14.84 -12.87
N VAL A 174 3.35 14.89 -12.96
CA VAL A 174 2.47 14.32 -11.94
C VAL A 174 1.94 12.97 -12.41
N PHE A 175 2.03 11.98 -11.54
CA PHE A 175 1.62 10.62 -11.77
C PHE A 175 0.45 10.29 -10.83
N ASP A 176 -0.64 9.80 -11.41
CA ASP A 176 -1.81 9.30 -10.70
C ASP A 176 -1.89 7.77 -10.88
N PRO A 177 -1.30 6.99 -9.96
CA PRO A 177 -1.29 5.54 -10.04
C PRO A 177 -2.62 4.89 -9.66
N ASP A 178 -3.61 5.62 -9.11
CA ASP A 178 -4.97 5.11 -8.88
C ASP A 178 -5.73 5.03 -10.22
N PHE A 179 -5.42 5.96 -11.14
CA PHE A 179 -6.09 6.09 -12.44
C PHE A 179 -5.20 5.72 -13.65
N ASN A 180 -3.96 5.28 -13.42
CA ASN A 180 -2.96 5.07 -14.48
C ASN A 180 -2.80 6.29 -15.41
N VAL A 181 -2.82 7.50 -14.85
CA VAL A 181 -2.71 8.76 -15.60
C VAL A 181 -1.36 9.42 -15.32
N ILE A 182 -0.78 10.04 -16.35
CA ILE A 182 0.44 10.83 -16.24
C ILE A 182 0.16 12.20 -16.85
N LEU A 183 0.39 13.23 -16.05
CA LEU A 183 0.14 14.62 -16.36
C LEU A 183 1.50 15.30 -16.62
N PRO A 184 1.73 15.85 -17.82
CA PRO A 184 3.00 16.48 -18.20
C PRO A 184 3.08 17.92 -17.65
N TYR A 185 2.72 18.09 -16.38
CA TYR A 185 2.65 19.37 -15.67
C TYR A 185 3.17 19.18 -14.25
N SER A 186 3.70 20.26 -13.67
CA SER A 186 3.92 20.36 -12.23
C SER A 186 2.59 20.41 -11.48
N ILE A 187 2.64 20.11 -10.18
CA ILE A 187 1.43 20.20 -9.38
C ILE A 187 0.96 21.65 -9.18
N GLU A 188 1.87 22.63 -9.21
CA GLU A 188 1.54 24.06 -9.16
C GLU A 188 0.73 24.49 -10.40
N GLU A 189 1.12 24.03 -11.58
CA GLU A 189 0.38 24.30 -12.82
C GLU A 189 -1.01 23.67 -12.79
N ILE A 190 -1.11 22.41 -12.34
CA ILE A 190 -2.39 21.72 -12.18
C ILE A 190 -3.26 22.44 -11.16
N ASN A 191 -2.75 22.84 -10.00
CA ASN A 191 -3.53 23.52 -8.97
C ASN A 191 -4.01 24.91 -9.41
N THR A 192 -3.20 25.63 -10.20
CA THR A 192 -3.57 26.94 -10.78
C THR A 192 -4.60 26.80 -11.90
N GLN A 193 -4.52 25.73 -12.71
CA GLN A 193 -5.45 25.45 -13.80
C GLN A 193 -5.90 23.98 -13.81
N PRO A 194 -6.80 23.56 -12.89
CA PRO A 194 -7.17 22.15 -12.70
C PRO A 194 -7.82 21.48 -13.90
N ARG A 195 -8.39 22.27 -14.82
CA ARG A 195 -8.97 21.76 -16.08
C ARG A 195 -7.93 21.18 -17.05
N LEU A 196 -6.63 21.44 -16.85
CA LEU A 196 -5.55 20.85 -17.67
C LEU A 196 -5.56 19.32 -17.65
N ILE A 197 -6.10 18.70 -16.60
CA ILE A 197 -6.10 17.24 -16.45
C ILE A 197 -7.12 16.56 -17.35
N ILE A 198 -8.20 17.25 -17.74
CA ILE A 198 -9.39 16.67 -18.38
C ILE A 198 -9.01 15.74 -19.55
N PRO A 199 -8.25 16.18 -20.57
CA PRO A 199 -7.96 15.33 -21.73
C PRO A 199 -7.23 14.03 -21.36
N PHE A 200 -6.39 14.03 -20.32
CA PHE A 200 -5.60 12.86 -19.92
C PHE A 200 -6.46 11.78 -19.25
N TYR A 201 -7.46 12.18 -18.47
CA TYR A 201 -8.40 11.22 -17.88
C TYR A 201 -9.49 10.79 -18.87
N GLU A 202 -9.90 11.67 -19.81
CA GLU A 202 -10.80 11.31 -20.91
C GLU A 202 -10.17 10.25 -21.82
N GLU A 203 -8.88 10.39 -22.14
CA GLU A 203 -8.13 9.41 -22.95
C GLU A 203 -8.11 8.01 -22.32
N LYS A 204 -8.10 7.93 -20.98
CA LYS A 204 -8.20 6.66 -20.24
C LYS A 204 -9.62 6.12 -20.13
N GLY A 205 -10.63 6.88 -20.60
CA GLY A 205 -12.03 6.47 -20.62
C GLY A 205 -12.78 6.70 -19.31
N TYR A 206 -12.26 7.55 -18.40
CA TYR A 206 -12.97 7.89 -17.16
C TYR A 206 -14.20 8.76 -17.44
N SER A 207 -15.23 8.62 -16.62
CA SER A 207 -16.47 9.36 -16.81
C SER A 207 -16.31 10.84 -16.47
N GLN A 208 -17.10 11.71 -17.10
CA GLN A 208 -17.11 13.13 -16.79
C GLN A 208 -17.37 13.41 -15.30
N LYS A 209 -18.16 12.56 -14.64
CA LYS A 209 -18.43 12.68 -13.20
C LYS A 209 -17.16 12.47 -12.38
N GLU A 210 -16.36 11.46 -12.71
CA GLU A 210 -15.09 11.18 -12.03
C GLU A 210 -14.08 12.30 -12.29
N ILE A 211 -13.97 12.74 -13.55
CA ILE A 211 -13.08 13.82 -13.97
C ILE A 211 -13.44 15.12 -13.25
N ASN A 212 -14.72 15.51 -13.22
CA ASN A 212 -15.16 16.71 -12.51
C ASN A 212 -14.87 16.64 -11.01
N ASN A 213 -15.02 15.46 -10.40
CA ASN A 213 -14.64 15.26 -9.00
C ASN A 213 -13.13 15.47 -8.79
N LEU A 214 -12.29 14.96 -9.69
CA LEU A 214 -10.85 15.17 -9.63
C LEU A 214 -10.48 16.64 -9.83
N VAL A 215 -11.04 17.33 -10.84
CA VAL A 215 -10.85 18.77 -11.06
C VAL A 215 -11.13 19.56 -9.78
N ASN A 216 -12.26 19.30 -9.12
CA ASN A 216 -12.62 19.95 -7.87
C ASN A 216 -11.62 19.69 -6.73
N LYS A 217 -11.01 18.49 -6.69
CA LYS A 217 -9.99 18.17 -5.68
C LYS A 217 -8.67 18.86 -5.97
N TYR A 218 -8.28 18.95 -7.25
CA TYR A 218 -7.06 19.65 -7.66
C TYR A 218 -7.15 21.17 -7.44
N GLU A 219 -8.34 21.75 -7.28
CA GLU A 219 -8.54 23.15 -6.84
C GLU A 219 -8.21 23.37 -5.35
N LEU A 220 -8.17 22.31 -4.53
CA LEU A 220 -7.95 22.42 -3.09
C LEU A 220 -6.47 22.59 -2.75
N GLU A 221 -6.19 23.10 -1.54
CA GLU A 221 -4.82 23.12 -1.01
C GLU A 221 -4.28 21.70 -0.85
N PHE A 222 -3.00 21.53 -1.19
CA PHE A 222 -2.30 20.26 -1.08
C PHE A 222 -1.15 20.31 -0.08
N LYS A 223 -0.72 19.12 0.36
CA LYS A 223 0.49 18.93 1.17
C LYS A 223 1.49 18.07 0.43
N ARG A 224 2.78 18.33 0.68
CA ARG A 224 3.91 17.60 0.11
C ARG A 224 4.53 16.72 1.18
N TRP A 225 4.84 15.47 0.82
CA TRP A 225 5.46 14.51 1.71
C TRP A 225 6.67 13.88 1.02
N GLN A 226 7.83 13.97 1.68
CA GLN A 226 9.07 13.40 1.18
C GLN A 226 9.13 11.93 1.60
N GLY A 227 8.70 11.02 0.73
CA GLY A 227 8.66 9.58 1.02
C GLY A 227 7.50 9.12 1.90
N VAL A 228 7.30 7.81 1.92
CA VAL A 228 6.22 7.13 2.65
C VAL A 228 6.35 7.31 4.17
N GLU A 229 7.59 7.34 4.68
CA GLU A 229 7.89 7.55 6.10
C GLU A 229 7.44 8.93 6.63
N HIS A 230 7.39 9.97 5.82
CA HIS A 230 6.82 11.25 6.24
C HIS A 230 5.30 11.26 6.08
N PHE A 231 4.77 10.57 5.07
CA PHE A 231 3.33 10.51 4.82
C PHE A 231 2.55 9.76 5.92
N ILE A 232 3.11 8.65 6.42
CA ILE A 232 2.46 7.77 7.42
C ILE A 232 3.38 7.43 8.61
N THR A 233 4.16 8.41 9.09
CA THR A 233 5.29 8.23 10.04
C THR A 233 5.13 7.20 11.12
N LYS A 234 4.14 7.35 12.02
CA LYS A 234 3.98 6.42 13.15
C LYS A 234 3.68 4.99 12.68
N LYS A 235 2.84 4.87 11.65
CA LYS A 235 2.44 3.58 11.08
C LYS A 235 3.59 2.92 10.33
N TYR A 236 4.37 3.70 9.57
CA TYR A 236 5.56 3.22 8.85
C TYR A 236 6.53 2.48 9.78
N TYR A 237 6.95 3.14 10.88
CA TYR A 237 7.87 2.51 11.83
C TYR A 237 7.23 1.38 12.62
N PHE A 238 5.93 1.48 12.91
CA PHE A 238 5.20 0.41 13.60
C PHE A 238 5.10 -0.86 12.74
N GLU A 239 4.80 -0.75 11.45
CA GLU A 239 4.79 -1.85 10.50
C GLU A 239 6.16 -2.52 10.43
N TYR A 240 7.21 -1.73 10.22
CA TYR A 240 8.56 -2.24 10.16
C TYR A 240 8.92 -3.00 11.44
N ALA A 241 8.68 -2.39 12.61
CA ALA A 241 8.92 -3.03 13.90
C ALA A 241 8.09 -4.30 14.09
N SER A 242 6.81 -4.31 13.69
CA SER A 242 5.95 -5.48 13.87
C SER A 242 6.46 -6.69 13.08
N TYR A 243 7.04 -6.48 11.89
CA TYR A 243 7.63 -7.58 11.11
C TYR A 243 8.87 -8.21 11.74
N TYR A 244 9.63 -7.48 12.57
CA TYR A 244 10.68 -8.10 13.41
C TYR A 244 10.11 -8.75 14.66
N LEU A 245 9.16 -8.07 15.32
CA LEU A 245 8.61 -8.52 16.59
C LEU A 245 7.84 -9.82 16.47
N ILE A 246 7.16 -10.09 15.34
CA ILE A 246 6.47 -11.37 15.15
C ILE A 246 7.43 -12.56 15.30
N TRP A 247 8.70 -12.42 14.90
CA TRP A 247 9.74 -13.45 15.03
C TRP A 247 10.43 -13.45 16.38
N ILE A 248 10.58 -12.31 17.03
CA ILE A 248 11.27 -12.20 18.34
C ILE A 248 10.38 -12.71 19.49
N LEU A 249 9.08 -12.38 19.47
CA LEU A 249 8.14 -12.70 20.56
C LEU A 249 8.03 -14.20 20.89
N PRO A 250 7.97 -15.14 19.92
CA PRO A 250 7.96 -16.57 20.22
C PRO A 250 9.14 -17.00 21.10
N PHE A 251 10.35 -16.49 20.82
CA PHE A 251 11.54 -16.80 21.61
C PHE A 251 11.54 -16.13 22.99
N LEU A 252 11.01 -14.91 23.09
CA LEU A 252 10.81 -14.24 24.39
C LEU A 252 9.83 -15.03 25.28
N PHE A 253 8.71 -15.50 24.72
CA PHE A 253 7.76 -16.34 25.46
C PHE A 253 8.40 -17.67 25.87
N PHE A 254 9.20 -18.29 25.01
CA PHE A 254 9.95 -19.50 25.37
C PHE A 254 10.94 -19.24 26.53
N PHE A 255 11.67 -18.13 26.49
CA PHE A 255 12.57 -17.74 27.56
C PHE A 255 11.83 -17.51 28.89
N LEU A 256 10.67 -16.86 28.86
CA LEU A 256 9.81 -16.69 30.04
C LEU A 256 9.34 -18.03 30.61
N PHE A 257 8.98 -18.99 29.75
CA PHE A 257 8.71 -20.37 30.18
C PHE A 257 9.90 -20.99 30.91
N LEU A 258 11.11 -20.89 30.36
CA LEU A 258 12.33 -21.45 30.97
C LEU A 258 12.64 -20.82 32.33
N LYS A 259 12.35 -19.53 32.51
CA LYS A 259 12.56 -18.81 33.78
C LYS A 259 11.52 -19.16 34.83
N LEU A 260 10.26 -19.30 34.44
CA LEU A 260 9.12 -19.52 35.35
C LEU A 260 8.87 -20.98 35.73
N ARG A 261 9.42 -21.94 34.94
CA ARG A 261 9.34 -23.37 35.25
C ARG A 261 10.32 -23.81 36.35
N LYS A 262 11.41 -23.06 36.54
CA LYS A 262 12.36 -23.22 37.64
C LYS A 262 11.68 -22.84 38.95
#